data_AF-A0A969HK16-F1
#
_entry.id   AF-A0A969HK16-F1
#
_cell.length_a   1.000
_cell.length_b   1.000
_cell.length_c   1.000
_cell.angle_alpha   90.00
_cell.angle_beta   90.00
_cell.angle_gamma   90.00
#
_symmetry.space_group_name_H-M   'P 1'
#
loop_
_entity.id
_entity.type
_entity.pdbx_description
1 polymer ?
#
loop_
_entity_poly.entity_id
_entity_poly.type
_entity_poly.pdbx_seq_one_letter_code
_entity_poly.pdbx_strand_id
1 'polypeptide(L)'
;MGGGFEADEGWVFGDTPVRGGYATDVKLGGSRSVRVGNVSGPDIFSFSSVWQKVTIPAEAAQATLRVNVYPVSLDRPGSGDVQTIMILNDRFQVAQTLSKELSNSRTWENRTYDLSQFRGRTIYIYFSVVNQGRTGKPTALYVDDVSLTWAR
;
A
#
# COMPACT_ATOMS: atom_id res chain seq x y z
N MET A 1 -6.73 -13.15 5.65
CA MET A 1 -5.62 -12.17 5.75
C MET A 1 -5.97 -11.12 6.80
N GLY A 2 -5.01 -10.72 7.63
CA GLY A 2 -5.18 -9.70 8.68
C GLY A 2 -5.04 -8.29 8.14
N GLY A 3 -5.92 -7.87 7.24
CA GLY A 3 -5.79 -6.60 6.53
C GLY A 3 -6.39 -5.38 7.23
N GLY A 4 -7.05 -5.54 8.39
CA GLY A 4 -7.42 -4.44 9.28
C GLY A 4 -6.30 -4.04 10.24
N PHE A 5 -5.10 -4.61 10.12
CA PHE A 5 -3.89 -4.22 10.85
C PHE A 5 -3.92 -4.30 12.38
N GLU A 6 -4.95 -4.84 13.01
CA GLU A 6 -5.08 -4.95 14.47
C GLU A 6 -4.17 -6.00 15.13
N ALA A 7 -3.43 -6.79 14.35
CA ALA A 7 -2.41 -7.74 14.83
C ALA A 7 -1.06 -7.49 14.16
N ASP A 8 0.03 -7.82 14.86
CA ASP A 8 1.42 -7.64 14.37
C ASP A 8 1.87 -8.82 13.49
N GLU A 9 0.99 -9.31 12.63
CA GLU A 9 1.20 -10.55 11.87
C GLU A 9 0.93 -10.36 10.37
N GLY A 10 1.76 -11.02 9.55
CA GLY A 10 1.55 -11.19 8.11
C GLY A 10 1.93 -10.01 7.22
N TRP A 11 2.14 -8.81 7.76
CA TRP A 11 2.64 -7.65 7.00
C TRP A 11 4.12 -7.39 7.31
N VAL A 12 4.89 -7.07 6.27
CA VAL A 12 6.33 -6.80 6.37
C VAL A 12 6.60 -5.38 5.90
N PHE A 13 7.30 -4.61 6.73
CA PHE A 13 7.74 -3.25 6.40
C PHE A 13 9.14 -3.25 5.80
N GLY A 14 9.31 -2.54 4.70
CA GLY A 14 10.62 -2.35 4.07
C GLY A 14 11.59 -1.60 4.98
N ASP A 15 12.83 -2.03 5.01
CA ASP A 15 13.89 -1.38 5.79
C ASP A 15 14.50 -0.24 4.96
N THR A 16 13.99 0.97 5.16
CA THR A 16 14.37 2.18 4.41
C THR A 16 14.49 3.39 5.33
N PRO A 17 15.16 4.48 4.90
CA PRO A 17 15.36 5.67 5.74
C PRO A 17 14.06 6.25 6.31
N VAL A 18 12.97 6.16 5.54
CA VAL A 18 11.61 6.44 6.01
C VAL A 18 10.83 5.14 6.07
N ARG A 19 11.03 4.38 7.16
CA ARG A 19 10.33 3.11 7.38
C ARG A 19 8.83 3.33 7.60
N GLY A 20 8.01 2.46 7.00
CA GLY A 20 6.58 2.41 7.30
C GLY A 20 6.31 1.92 8.73
N GLY A 21 5.08 2.03 9.18
CA GLY A 21 4.69 1.52 10.50
C GLY A 21 3.19 1.59 10.73
N TYR A 22 2.76 1.08 11.88
CA TYR A 22 1.39 1.24 12.33
C TYR A 22 1.12 2.69 12.78
N ALA A 23 -0.09 3.17 12.52
CA ALA A 23 -0.52 4.53 12.84
C ALA A 23 -1.83 4.51 13.62
N THR A 24 -1.91 5.27 14.72
CA THR A 24 -3.10 5.34 15.59
C THR A 24 -3.89 6.63 15.42
N ASP A 25 -3.30 7.63 14.76
CA ASP A 25 -3.83 8.97 14.53
C ASP A 25 -4.73 9.04 13.29
N VAL A 26 -4.33 8.39 12.19
CA VAL A 26 -5.14 8.24 10.97
C VAL A 26 -5.52 6.77 10.80
N LYS A 27 -6.80 6.45 10.99
CA LYS A 27 -7.34 5.09 10.84
C LYS A 27 -8.79 5.13 10.35
N LEU A 28 -9.24 4.07 9.69
CA LEU A 28 -10.63 3.94 9.24
C LEU A 28 -11.47 3.22 10.29
N GLY A 29 -10.97 2.07 10.74
CA GLY A 29 -11.58 1.25 11.78
C GLY A 29 -10.59 0.92 12.89
N GLY A 30 -11.06 0.17 13.89
CA GLY A 30 -10.19 -0.43 14.90
C GLY A 30 -9.32 0.55 15.70
N SER A 31 -8.13 0.10 16.10
CA SER A 31 -7.18 0.86 16.90
C SER A 31 -6.07 1.51 16.08
N ARG A 32 -5.78 0.98 14.87
CA ARG A 32 -4.66 1.43 14.04
C ARG A 32 -4.84 1.08 12.55
N SER A 33 -4.18 1.86 11.70
CA SER A 33 -3.95 1.55 10.29
C SER A 33 -2.46 1.33 10.03
N VAL A 34 -2.08 1.19 8.75
CA VAL A 34 -0.67 1.25 8.33
C VAL A 34 -0.37 2.53 7.58
N ARG A 35 0.82 3.09 7.83
CA ARG A 35 1.41 4.25 7.14
C ARG A 35 2.69 3.86 6.41
N VAL A 36 2.82 4.29 5.17
CA VAL A 36 4.09 4.34 4.43
C VAL A 36 4.35 5.76 3.93
N GLY A 37 5.62 6.09 3.70
CA GLY A 37 6.08 7.41 3.29
C GLY A 37 6.28 8.36 4.46
N ASN A 38 6.55 9.62 4.15
CA ASN A 38 6.80 10.65 5.15
C ASN A 38 5.53 11.46 5.42
N VAL A 39 5.23 11.74 6.69
CA VAL A 39 4.06 12.55 7.11
C VAL A 39 4.46 13.88 7.73
N SER A 40 5.70 14.02 8.18
CA SER A 40 6.19 15.21 8.88
C SER A 40 7.71 15.21 8.96
N GLY A 41 8.32 16.39 9.05
CA GLY A 41 9.78 16.53 9.11
C GLY A 41 10.40 16.66 7.72
N PRO A 42 11.74 16.55 7.62
CA PRO A 42 12.44 16.80 6.36
C PRO A 42 12.02 15.77 5.30
N ASP A 43 11.82 16.24 4.08
CA ASP A 43 11.64 15.38 2.91
C ASP A 43 12.94 14.60 2.66
N ILE A 44 12.89 13.28 2.85
CA ILE A 44 14.02 12.37 2.75
C ILE A 44 13.77 11.44 1.58
N PHE A 45 14.77 11.31 0.70
CA PHE A 45 14.72 10.32 -0.37
C PHE A 45 14.54 8.91 0.19
N SER A 46 13.41 8.26 -0.11
CA SER A 46 13.09 6.95 0.43
C SER A 46 12.04 6.22 -0.42
N PHE A 47 12.13 4.89 -0.42
CA PHE A 47 11.13 3.98 -0.98
C PHE A 47 10.42 3.28 0.17
N SER A 48 9.54 3.99 0.86
CA SER A 48 8.82 3.45 2.01
C SER A 48 7.76 2.46 1.56
N SER A 49 7.70 1.29 2.18
CA SER A 49 6.79 0.24 1.75
C SER A 49 6.33 -0.71 2.85
N VAL A 50 5.22 -1.38 2.56
CA VAL A 50 4.66 -2.47 3.34
C VAL A 50 4.05 -3.50 2.39
N TRP A 51 4.17 -4.78 2.71
CA TRP A 51 3.60 -5.83 1.87
C TRP A 51 3.18 -7.07 2.64
N GLN A 52 2.33 -7.87 1.99
CA GLN A 52 1.94 -9.19 2.47
C GLN A 52 2.01 -10.20 1.33
N LYS A 53 2.61 -11.36 1.61
CA LYS A 53 2.62 -12.50 0.70
C LYS A 53 1.28 -13.23 0.78
N VAL A 54 0.66 -13.49 -0.36
CA VAL A 54 -0.63 -14.20 -0.45
C VAL A 54 -0.60 -15.20 -1.61
N THR A 55 -1.36 -16.28 -1.47
CA THR A 55 -1.57 -17.25 -2.55
C THR A 55 -3.04 -17.22 -2.96
N ILE A 56 -3.32 -17.02 -4.24
CA ILE A 56 -4.67 -17.13 -4.78
C ILE A 56 -4.86 -18.59 -5.23
N PRO A 57 -5.91 -19.28 -4.78
CA PRO A 57 -6.16 -20.67 -5.18
C PRO A 57 -6.28 -20.83 -6.71
N ALA A 58 -5.85 -21.99 -7.23
CA ALA A 58 -5.86 -22.25 -8.68
C ALA A 58 -7.28 -22.42 -9.22
N GLU A 59 -8.19 -22.89 -8.37
CA GLU A 59 -9.61 -23.09 -8.65
C GLU A 59 -10.45 -21.81 -8.52
N ALA A 60 -9.86 -20.68 -8.15
CA ALA A 60 -10.58 -19.43 -8.08
C ALA A 60 -11.04 -18.99 -9.48
N ALA A 61 -12.36 -18.89 -9.69
CA ALA A 61 -12.93 -18.30 -10.89
C ALA A 61 -12.77 -16.77 -10.90
N GLN A 62 -12.86 -16.17 -9.71
CA GLN A 62 -12.66 -14.74 -9.50
C GLN A 62 -11.83 -14.48 -8.24
N ALA A 63 -10.93 -13.49 -8.29
CA ALA A 63 -10.23 -12.96 -7.12
C ALA A 63 -10.32 -11.44 -7.09
N THR A 64 -10.71 -10.87 -5.96
CA THR A 64 -10.93 -9.43 -5.79
C THR A 64 -10.16 -8.91 -4.59
N LEU A 65 -9.30 -7.92 -4.82
CA LEU A 65 -8.67 -7.12 -3.78
C LEU A 65 -9.52 -5.89 -3.51
N ARG A 66 -9.90 -5.66 -2.25
CA ARG A 66 -10.42 -4.38 -1.77
C ARG A 66 -9.47 -3.79 -0.75
N VAL A 67 -9.31 -2.47 -0.80
CA VAL A 67 -8.44 -1.73 0.10
C VAL A 67 -9.01 -0.34 0.34
N ASN A 68 -8.90 0.17 1.56
CA ASN A 68 -9.13 1.58 1.84
C ASN A 68 -7.79 2.29 1.94
N VAL A 69 -7.67 3.44 1.27
CA VAL A 69 -6.47 4.27 1.32
C VAL A 69 -6.79 5.70 1.70
N TYR A 70 -5.85 6.35 2.36
CA TYR A 70 -5.90 7.77 2.69
C TYR A 70 -4.59 8.41 2.21
N PRO A 71 -4.59 9.04 1.02
CA PRO A 71 -3.39 9.63 0.46
C PRO A 71 -3.12 11.02 1.04
N VAL A 72 -1.84 11.29 1.34
CA VAL A 72 -1.36 12.58 1.82
C VAL A 72 -0.19 13.02 0.95
N SER A 73 -0.25 14.22 0.37
CA SER A 73 0.92 14.82 -0.28
C SER A 73 0.87 16.34 -0.16
N LEU A 74 1.95 16.94 0.32
CA LEU A 74 2.13 18.39 0.25
C LEU A 74 2.90 18.82 -1.00
N ASP A 75 3.27 17.86 -1.84
CA ASP A 75 4.04 18.08 -3.06
C ASP A 75 3.16 18.39 -4.27
N ARG A 76 3.79 18.79 -5.37
CA ARG A 76 3.13 19.17 -6.62
C ARG A 76 3.39 18.13 -7.71
N PRO A 77 2.47 17.97 -8.68
CA PRO A 77 2.72 17.16 -9.86
C PRO A 77 4.08 17.49 -10.51
N GLY A 78 4.82 16.46 -10.89
CA GLY A 78 6.16 16.59 -11.48
C GLY A 78 7.32 16.64 -10.48
N SER A 79 7.07 16.60 -9.16
CA SER A 79 8.17 16.48 -8.17
C SER A 79 8.89 15.14 -8.21
N GLY A 80 8.20 14.09 -8.69
CA GLY A 80 8.67 12.72 -8.73
C GLY A 80 8.32 11.89 -7.49
N ASP A 81 7.67 12.51 -6.50
CA ASP A 81 6.99 11.79 -5.42
C ASP A 81 5.80 11.01 -5.98
N VAL A 82 5.54 9.83 -5.42
CA VAL A 82 4.44 9.00 -5.89
C VAL A 82 3.96 8.00 -4.85
N GLN A 83 2.64 7.83 -4.74
CA GLN A 83 1.97 6.77 -4.02
C GLN A 83 1.60 5.65 -4.99
N THR A 84 1.78 4.39 -4.59
CA THR A 84 1.53 3.25 -5.48
C THR A 84 0.92 2.06 -4.74
N ILE A 85 0.06 1.34 -5.47
CA ILE A 85 -0.42 0.01 -5.13
C ILE A 85 0.03 -0.93 -6.24
N MET A 86 0.77 -1.99 -5.89
CA MET A 86 1.38 -2.91 -6.84
C MET A 86 1.15 -4.37 -6.42
N ILE A 87 1.20 -5.25 -7.41
CA ILE A 87 1.35 -6.68 -7.23
C ILE A 87 2.76 -7.06 -7.65
N LEU A 88 3.51 -7.70 -6.75
CA LEU A 88 4.81 -8.30 -7.09
C LEU A 88 4.67 -9.82 -7.24
N ASN A 89 5.47 -10.41 -8.12
CA ASN A 89 5.58 -11.87 -8.25
C ASN A 89 6.37 -12.48 -7.09
N ASP A 90 6.47 -13.81 -7.05
CA ASP A 90 7.21 -14.58 -6.04
C ASP A 90 8.72 -14.24 -5.96
N ARG A 91 9.28 -13.68 -7.03
CA ARG A 91 10.65 -13.14 -7.12
C ARG A 91 10.75 -11.65 -6.77
N PHE A 92 9.70 -11.07 -6.20
CA PHE A 92 9.62 -9.67 -5.77
C PHE A 92 9.78 -8.66 -6.92
N GLN A 93 9.47 -9.06 -8.15
CA GLN A 93 9.45 -8.18 -9.32
C GLN A 93 8.03 -7.67 -9.56
N VAL A 94 7.88 -6.43 -10.05
CA VAL A 94 6.57 -5.86 -10.37
C VAL A 94 5.88 -6.70 -11.44
N ALA A 95 4.76 -7.30 -11.07
CA ALA A 95 3.90 -8.06 -11.98
C ALA A 95 2.78 -7.17 -12.54
N GLN A 96 2.23 -6.27 -11.72
CA GLN A 96 1.22 -5.29 -12.14
C GLN A 96 1.23 -4.06 -11.21
N THR A 97 1.04 -2.89 -11.80
CA THR A 97 0.73 -1.65 -11.06
C THR A 97 -0.78 -1.44 -11.06
N LEU A 98 -1.40 -1.43 -9.88
CA LEU A 98 -2.85 -1.25 -9.71
C LEU A 98 -3.23 0.23 -9.57
N SER A 99 -2.39 1.01 -8.89
CA SER A 99 -2.53 2.47 -8.80
C SER A 99 -1.16 3.13 -8.72
N LYS A 100 -1.07 4.32 -9.32
CA LYS A 100 0.11 5.19 -9.28
C LYS A 100 -0.36 6.64 -9.37
N GLU A 101 -0.17 7.41 -8.32
CA GLU A 101 -0.71 8.77 -8.22
C GLU A 101 0.11 9.66 -7.28
N LEU A 102 -0.22 10.95 -7.27
CA LEU A 102 0.21 11.90 -6.26
C LEU A 102 -1.03 12.65 -5.79
N SER A 103 -1.63 12.21 -4.69
CA SER A 103 -2.90 12.72 -4.17
C SER A 103 -2.74 13.26 -2.75
N ASN A 104 -3.51 14.31 -2.49
CA ASN A 104 -3.69 14.91 -1.16
C ASN A 104 -5.17 14.99 -0.79
N SER A 105 -5.97 14.02 -1.24
CA SER A 105 -7.42 14.03 -0.99
C SER A 105 -7.75 14.01 0.51
N ARG A 106 -6.88 13.40 1.34
CA ARG A 106 -7.02 13.38 2.79
C ARG A 106 -8.41 12.91 3.25
N THR A 107 -8.92 11.93 2.52
CA THR A 107 -10.16 11.23 2.82
C THR A 107 -9.96 9.75 2.53
N TRP A 108 -10.69 8.89 3.23
CA TRP A 108 -10.65 7.46 2.97
C TRP A 108 -11.33 7.14 1.63
N GLU A 109 -10.59 6.46 0.77
CA GLU A 109 -11.03 6.03 -0.56
C GLU A 109 -11.01 4.51 -0.63
N ASN A 110 -12.18 3.90 -0.89
CA ASN A 110 -12.26 2.47 -1.15
C ASN A 110 -11.85 2.18 -2.60
N ARG A 111 -10.93 1.23 -2.79
CA ARG A 111 -10.45 0.78 -4.10
C ARG A 111 -10.65 -0.71 -4.24
N THR A 112 -11.10 -1.12 -5.43
CA THR A 112 -11.36 -2.52 -5.76
C THR A 112 -10.61 -2.88 -7.04
N TYR A 113 -9.92 -4.02 -7.03
CA TYR A 113 -9.14 -4.53 -8.15
C TYR A 113 -9.43 -6.00 -8.42
N ASP A 114 -9.53 -6.36 -9.70
CA ASP A 114 -9.61 -7.74 -10.14
C ASP A 114 -8.19 -8.34 -10.24
N LEU A 115 -7.95 -9.40 -9.47
CA LEU A 115 -6.70 -10.16 -9.43
C LEU A 115 -6.85 -11.57 -10.01
N SER A 116 -7.93 -11.88 -10.71
CA SER A 116 -8.22 -13.23 -11.26
C SER A 116 -7.15 -13.74 -12.23
N GLN A 117 -6.38 -12.84 -12.85
CA GLN A 117 -5.21 -13.18 -13.66
C GLN A 117 -4.06 -13.84 -12.88
N PHE A 118 -4.07 -13.72 -11.55
CA PHE A 118 -3.07 -14.30 -10.65
C PHE A 118 -3.55 -15.59 -9.96
N ARG A 119 -4.66 -16.20 -10.40
CA ARG A 119 -5.11 -17.50 -9.88
C ARG A 119 -4.01 -18.56 -9.95
N GLY A 120 -3.89 -19.36 -8.91
CA GLY A 120 -2.86 -20.38 -8.76
C GLY A 120 -1.45 -19.83 -8.53
N ARG A 121 -1.29 -18.51 -8.33
CA ARG A 121 0.02 -17.89 -8.10
C ARG A 121 0.13 -17.39 -6.66
N THR A 122 1.38 -17.36 -6.21
CA THR A 122 1.78 -16.64 -5.00
C THR A 122 2.31 -15.27 -5.42
N ILE A 123 1.78 -14.23 -4.80
CA ILE A 123 2.07 -12.82 -5.11
C ILE A 123 2.29 -12.04 -3.81
N TYR A 124 2.81 -10.82 -3.94
CA TYR A 124 2.83 -9.85 -2.84
C TYR A 124 1.88 -8.71 -3.17
N ILE A 125 0.97 -8.40 -2.24
CA ILE A 125 0.22 -7.14 -2.25
C ILE A 125 1.17 -6.10 -1.64
N TYR A 126 1.51 -5.07 -2.41
CA TYR A 126 2.58 -4.14 -2.09
C TYR A 126 2.07 -2.69 -2.14
N PHE A 127 2.21 -1.98 -1.04
CA PHE A 127 1.90 -0.55 -0.94
C PHE A 127 3.20 0.21 -0.71
N SER A 128 3.38 1.31 -1.43
CA SER A 128 4.57 2.13 -1.24
C SER A 128 4.38 3.58 -1.58
N VAL A 129 5.28 4.39 -1.03
CA VAL A 129 5.51 5.77 -1.41
C VAL A 129 6.98 5.95 -1.75
N VAL A 130 7.23 6.61 -2.87
CA VAL A 130 8.55 7.14 -3.19
C VAL A 130 8.55 8.62 -2.87
N ASN A 131 9.45 9.03 -1.99
CA ASN A 131 9.78 10.43 -1.75
C ASN A 131 11.12 10.74 -2.42
N GLN A 132 11.21 11.86 -3.13
CA GLN A 132 12.42 12.26 -3.85
C GLN A 132 13.39 13.08 -2.99
N GLY A 133 12.95 13.65 -1.86
CA GLY A 133 13.82 14.45 -0.99
C GLY A 133 14.21 15.82 -1.57
N ARG A 134 13.43 16.37 -2.51
CA ARG A 134 13.83 17.54 -3.32
C ARG A 134 13.05 18.81 -3.00
N THR A 135 11.81 18.69 -2.53
CA THR A 135 10.89 19.84 -2.43
C THR A 135 10.68 20.28 -0.99
N GLY A 136 11.13 19.47 -0.03
CA GLY A 136 10.85 19.70 1.40
C GLY A 136 9.41 19.35 1.78
N LYS A 137 8.63 18.78 0.87
CA LYS A 137 7.20 18.49 1.06
C LYS A 137 6.97 16.99 1.17
N PRO A 138 6.40 16.51 2.28
CA PRO A 138 6.19 15.08 2.49
C PRO A 138 5.05 14.51 1.63
N THR A 139 5.22 13.25 1.23
CA THR A 139 4.16 12.39 0.68
C THR A 139 4.08 11.10 1.50
N ALA A 140 2.87 10.66 1.81
CA ALA A 140 2.56 9.44 2.54
C ALA A 140 1.27 8.78 2.03
N LEU A 141 1.07 7.53 2.41
CA LEU A 141 -0.14 6.77 2.17
C LEU A 141 -0.49 6.02 3.46
N TYR A 142 -1.72 6.17 3.93
CA TYR A 142 -2.28 5.26 4.91
C TYR A 142 -3.16 4.22 4.23
N VAL A 143 -3.17 3.02 4.78
CA VAL A 143 -3.88 1.84 4.26
C VAL A 143 -4.61 1.19 5.42
N ASP A 144 -5.88 0.84 5.19
CA ASP A 144 -6.71 0.14 6.17
C ASP A 144 -7.69 -0.85 5.50
N ASP A 145 -8.19 -1.81 6.27
CA ASP A 145 -9.21 -2.79 5.87
C ASP A 145 -8.95 -3.48 4.51
N VAL A 146 -7.74 -4.03 4.34
CA VAL A 146 -7.36 -4.79 3.14
C VAL A 146 -8.06 -6.16 3.15
N SER A 147 -8.74 -6.52 2.05
CA SER A 147 -9.37 -7.84 1.89
C SER A 147 -9.11 -8.41 0.50
N LEU A 148 -8.72 -9.68 0.43
CA LEU A 148 -8.62 -10.48 -0.78
C LEU A 148 -9.62 -11.61 -0.63
N THR A 149 -10.63 -11.62 -1.48
CA THR A 149 -11.66 -12.63 -1.52
C THR A 149 -11.65 -13.32 -2.87
N TRP A 150 -12.03 -14.59 -2.91
CA TRP A 150 -12.20 -15.32 -4.15
C TRP A 150 -13.50 -16.12 -4.15
N ALA A 151 -14.05 -16.29 -5.35
CA ALA A 151 -15.17 -17.18 -5.61
C ALA A 151 -14.69 -18.39 -6.42
N ARG A 152 -15.36 -19.52 -6.22
CA ARG A 152 -15.21 -20.71 -7.05
C ARG A 152 -16.05 -20.60 -8.31
#